data_AF-A0A1I6KMA2-F1
#
_entry.id   AF-A0A1I6KMA2-F1
#
_cell.length_a   1.000
_cell.length_b   1.000
_cell.length_c   1.000
_cell.angle_alpha   90.00
_cell.angle_beta   90.00
_cell.angle_gamma   90.00
#
_symmetry.space_group_name_H-M   'P 1'
#
loop_
_entity.id
_entity.type
_entity.pdbx_description
1 polymer ?
#
loop_
_entity_poly.entity_id
_entity_poly.type
_entity_poly.pdbx_seq_one_letter_code
_entity_poly.pdbx_strand_id
1 'polypeptide(L)'
;MAKTTKATKAAEAALDAAAAAAKDAKRLSKTLPKKDAKKLRSVADDAKDAARASKKKITRHPKKVQKKAAAAIARVDKAVDKVEAKLAAAKKAAVKKQSRAAGKSGAKKGATKNGKAAGANSTPPARPTVLVVPSGVSNEEAETSIHAPAPPAASRDSARAPVPAPAGTAEDLSTLTVVQLRARARAAGHAGFSRYTKAQLMALLSS
;
A
#
# COMPACT_ATOMS: atom_id res chain seq x y z
N MET A 1 -0.39 32.52 -8.33
CA MET A 1 -0.50 31.11 -7.88
C MET A 1 0.67 30.78 -6.96
N ALA A 2 0.45 30.54 -5.67
CA ALA A 2 1.52 30.07 -4.78
C ALA A 2 1.92 28.63 -5.15
N LYS A 3 3.20 28.38 -5.44
CA LYS A 3 3.70 27.05 -5.81
C LYS A 3 3.58 26.11 -4.60
N THR A 4 2.94 24.95 -4.75
CA THR A 4 2.91 23.93 -3.68
C THR A 4 4.32 23.45 -3.37
N THR A 5 4.69 23.47 -2.09
CA THR A 5 6.05 23.13 -1.66
C THR A 5 6.32 21.64 -1.87
N LYS A 6 7.60 21.25 -1.96
CA LYS A 6 7.99 19.82 -2.02
C LYS A 6 7.41 19.03 -0.84
N ALA A 7 7.33 19.66 0.35
CA ALA A 7 6.78 19.05 1.55
C ALA A 7 5.24 18.87 1.48
N THR A 8 4.47 19.83 0.94
CA THR A 8 3.01 19.64 0.79
C THR A 8 2.71 18.55 -0.23
N LYS A 9 3.44 18.51 -1.35
CA LYS A 9 3.30 17.42 -2.35
C LYS A 9 3.61 16.04 -1.77
N ALA A 10 4.68 15.93 -0.96
CA ALA A 10 5.03 14.68 -0.28
C ALA A 10 4.00 14.25 0.76
N ALA A 11 3.35 15.22 1.44
CA ALA A 11 2.25 14.94 2.36
C ALA A 11 0.99 14.48 1.63
N GLU A 12 0.62 15.12 0.50
CA GLU A 12 -0.50 14.71 -0.36
C GLU A 12 -0.29 13.29 -0.90
N ALA A 13 0.87 13.01 -1.49
CA ALA A 13 1.21 11.66 -1.99
C ALA A 13 1.19 10.58 -0.89
N ALA A 14 1.59 10.92 0.34
CA ALA A 14 1.52 9.99 1.46
C ALA A 14 0.07 9.70 1.91
N LEU A 15 -0.83 10.68 1.83
CA LEU A 15 -2.27 10.48 2.10
C LEU A 15 -2.92 9.60 1.04
N ASP A 16 -2.58 9.81 -0.24
CA ASP A 16 -3.06 8.97 -1.35
C ASP A 16 -2.55 7.53 -1.22
N ALA A 17 -1.28 7.33 -0.86
CA ALA A 17 -0.72 6.01 -0.58
C ALA A 17 -1.43 5.33 0.61
N ALA A 18 -1.74 6.07 1.69
CA ALA A 18 -2.50 5.55 2.83
C ALA A 18 -3.95 5.18 2.44
N ALA A 19 -4.58 5.97 1.57
CA ALA A 19 -5.91 5.68 1.03
C ALA A 19 -5.92 4.46 0.09
N ALA A 20 -4.85 4.24 -0.69
CA ALA A 20 -4.67 3.05 -1.51
C ALA A 20 -4.48 1.80 -0.62
N ALA A 21 -3.51 1.82 0.30
CA ALA A 21 -3.27 0.74 1.26
C ALA A 21 -4.53 0.36 2.05
N ALA A 22 -5.32 1.34 2.49
CA ALA A 22 -6.62 1.11 3.14
C ALA A 22 -7.63 0.39 2.21
N LYS A 23 -7.73 0.77 0.94
CA LYS A 23 -8.63 0.10 -0.03
C LYS A 23 -8.19 -1.34 -0.29
N ASP A 24 -6.88 -1.58 -0.43
CA ASP A 24 -6.36 -2.91 -0.76
C ASP A 24 -6.39 -3.85 0.45
N ALA A 25 -6.07 -3.38 1.66
CA ALA A 25 -6.32 -4.12 2.89
C ALA A 25 -7.81 -4.46 3.09
N LYS A 26 -8.72 -3.54 2.72
CA LYS A 26 -10.17 -3.79 2.77
C LYS A 26 -10.62 -4.80 1.70
N ARG A 27 -9.99 -4.83 0.51
CA ARG A 27 -10.19 -5.87 -0.52
C ARG A 27 -9.69 -7.23 -0.04
N LEU A 28 -8.44 -7.32 0.44
CA LEU A 28 -7.87 -8.54 1.03
C LEU A 28 -8.75 -9.08 2.17
N SER A 29 -9.29 -8.20 3.02
CA SER A 29 -10.19 -8.62 4.11
C SER A 29 -11.47 -9.34 3.65
N LYS A 30 -11.82 -9.34 2.35
CA LYS A 30 -13.00 -10.05 1.83
C LYS A 30 -12.72 -11.54 1.56
N THR A 31 -11.49 -11.92 1.27
CA THR A 31 -11.09 -13.30 0.93
C THR A 31 -10.52 -14.07 2.14
N LEU A 32 -10.46 -13.42 3.30
CA LEU A 32 -9.81 -13.93 4.51
C LEU A 32 -10.81 -14.44 5.56
N PRO A 33 -10.42 -15.39 6.43
CA PRO A 33 -11.28 -15.89 7.49
C PRO A 33 -11.70 -14.78 8.47
N LYS A 34 -12.93 -14.88 8.99
CA LYS A 34 -13.62 -13.83 9.78
C LYS A 34 -12.77 -13.18 10.89
N LYS A 35 -11.90 -13.95 11.56
CA LYS A 35 -11.02 -13.46 12.64
C LYS A 35 -9.92 -12.52 12.14
N ASP A 36 -9.27 -12.85 11.03
CA ASP A 36 -8.18 -12.04 10.46
C ASP A 36 -8.72 -10.91 9.56
N ALA A 37 -9.81 -11.18 8.84
CA ALA A 37 -10.58 -10.15 8.13
C ALA A 37 -11.01 -8.99 9.05
N LYS A 38 -11.47 -9.26 10.28
CA LYS A 38 -11.82 -8.21 11.25
C LYS A 38 -10.61 -7.34 11.63
N LYS A 39 -9.42 -7.95 11.81
CA LYS A 39 -8.18 -7.25 12.19
C LYS A 39 -7.64 -6.37 11.06
N LEU A 40 -7.69 -6.84 9.82
CA LEU A 40 -7.31 -6.01 8.67
C LEU A 40 -8.29 -4.86 8.44
N ARG A 41 -9.60 -5.05 8.64
CA ARG A 41 -10.59 -3.98 8.49
C ARG A 41 -10.38 -2.84 9.47
N SER A 42 -10.13 -3.12 10.76
CA SER A 42 -9.87 -2.06 11.74
C SER A 42 -8.63 -1.23 11.38
N VAL A 43 -7.53 -1.88 10.98
CA VAL A 43 -6.29 -1.18 10.59
C VAL A 43 -6.46 -0.44 9.25
N ALA A 44 -7.26 -0.97 8.32
CA ALA A 44 -7.59 -0.30 7.07
C ALA A 44 -8.47 0.95 7.27
N ASP A 45 -9.43 0.89 8.20
CA ASP A 45 -10.27 2.04 8.53
C ASP A 45 -9.46 3.11 9.29
N ASP A 46 -8.54 2.73 10.20
CA ASP A 46 -7.54 3.66 10.79
C ASP A 46 -6.69 4.38 9.72
N ALA A 47 -6.24 3.65 8.70
CA ALA A 47 -5.45 4.21 7.60
C ALA A 47 -6.28 5.13 6.68
N LYS A 48 -7.55 4.81 6.47
CA LYS A 48 -8.50 5.67 5.76
C LYS A 48 -8.75 6.99 6.50
N ASP A 49 -8.83 6.96 7.83
CA ASP A 49 -9.00 8.18 8.63
C ASP A 49 -7.70 9.00 8.71
N ALA A 50 -6.53 8.34 8.74
CA ALA A 50 -5.24 9.02 8.57
C ALA A 50 -5.12 9.73 7.22
N ALA A 51 -5.68 9.16 6.15
CA ALA A 51 -5.73 9.75 4.81
C ALA A 51 -6.68 10.98 4.71
N ARG A 52 -7.61 11.17 5.66
CA ARG A 52 -8.58 12.28 5.68
C ARG A 52 -8.05 13.57 6.32
N ALA A 53 -6.76 13.86 6.17
CA ALA A 53 -6.16 15.09 6.67
C ALA A 53 -6.67 16.33 5.88
N SER A 54 -7.09 17.38 6.57
CA SER A 54 -7.61 18.59 5.92
C SER A 54 -6.50 19.40 5.24
N LYS A 55 -6.86 20.12 4.15
CA LYS A 55 -5.94 20.98 3.38
C LYS A 55 -5.17 21.97 4.28
N LYS A 56 -5.81 22.52 5.32
CA LYS A 56 -5.19 23.39 6.34
C LYS A 56 -4.11 22.68 7.19
N LYS A 57 -4.23 21.38 7.46
CA LYS A 57 -3.18 20.58 8.12
C LYS A 57 -2.04 20.25 7.16
N ILE A 58 -2.34 19.98 5.90
CA ILE A 58 -1.34 19.73 4.84
C ILE A 58 -0.45 20.96 4.65
N THR A 59 -1.03 22.17 4.53
CA THR A 59 -0.24 23.40 4.35
C THR A 59 0.53 23.82 5.61
N ARG A 60 -0.09 23.80 6.80
CA ARG A 60 0.59 24.22 8.03
C ARG A 60 1.61 23.22 8.56
N HIS A 61 1.37 21.91 8.42
CA HIS A 61 2.21 20.87 9.04
C HIS A 61 2.46 19.66 8.12
N PRO A 62 3.01 19.85 6.90
CA PRO A 62 3.17 18.78 5.92
C PRO A 62 3.97 17.58 6.48
N LYS A 63 5.10 17.83 7.15
CA LYS A 63 5.92 16.77 7.78
C LYS A 63 5.15 15.95 8.82
N LYS A 64 4.26 16.56 9.61
CA LYS A 64 3.43 15.85 10.62
C LYS A 64 2.35 14.99 9.94
N VAL A 65 1.76 15.48 8.85
CA VAL A 65 0.79 14.73 8.04
C VAL A 65 1.45 13.52 7.38
N GLN A 66 2.58 13.73 6.68
CA GLN A 66 3.38 12.68 6.05
C GLN A 66 3.78 11.59 7.05
N LYS A 67 4.31 11.95 8.24
CA LYS A 67 4.69 10.98 9.27
C LYS A 67 3.50 10.17 9.79
N LYS A 68 2.31 10.77 9.92
CA LYS A 68 1.08 10.04 10.31
C LYS A 68 0.60 9.08 9.23
N ALA A 69 0.60 9.51 7.97
CA ALA A 69 0.20 8.67 6.84
C ALA A 69 1.17 7.47 6.67
N ALA A 70 2.48 7.72 6.69
CA ALA A 70 3.49 6.66 6.64
C ALA A 70 3.39 5.67 7.82
N ALA A 71 3.12 6.17 9.04
CA ALA A 71 2.90 5.31 10.20
C ALA A 71 1.60 4.48 10.11
N ALA A 72 0.59 4.95 9.38
CA ALA A 72 -0.63 4.19 9.12
C ALA A 72 -0.39 3.10 8.07
N ILE A 73 0.30 3.41 6.97
CA ILE A 73 0.73 2.43 5.95
C ILE A 73 1.54 1.30 6.62
N ALA A 74 2.57 1.65 7.40
CA ALA A 74 3.40 0.67 8.11
C ALA A 74 2.63 -0.18 9.16
N ARG A 75 1.42 0.21 9.58
CA ARG A 75 0.53 -0.65 10.39
C ARG A 75 -0.29 -1.59 9.53
N VAL A 76 -0.76 -1.13 8.36
CA VAL A 76 -1.42 -1.96 7.35
C VAL A 76 -0.48 -3.07 6.90
N ASP A 77 0.75 -2.73 6.49
CA ASP A 77 1.74 -3.70 6.01
C ASP A 77 2.01 -4.77 7.07
N LYS A 78 2.35 -4.36 8.31
CA LYS A 78 2.54 -5.26 9.45
C LYS A 78 1.31 -6.11 9.80
N ALA A 79 0.11 -5.68 9.43
CA ALA A 79 -1.10 -6.46 9.61
C ALA A 79 -1.29 -7.48 8.48
N VAL A 80 -0.93 -7.13 7.24
CA VAL A 80 -0.90 -8.02 6.08
C VAL A 80 0.15 -9.12 6.29
N ASP A 81 1.39 -8.76 6.63
CA ASP A 81 2.49 -9.70 6.93
C ASP A 81 2.07 -10.76 7.97
N LYS A 82 1.42 -10.31 9.04
CA LYS A 82 0.92 -11.19 10.13
C LYS A 82 -0.21 -12.11 9.69
N VAL A 83 -0.96 -11.77 8.65
CA VAL A 83 -1.99 -12.65 8.07
C VAL A 83 -1.36 -13.62 7.07
N GLU A 84 -0.45 -13.16 6.22
CA GLU A 84 0.26 -14.02 5.27
C GLU A 84 1.10 -15.08 5.99
N ALA A 85 1.84 -14.70 7.05
CA ALA A 85 2.58 -15.64 7.88
C ALA A 85 1.68 -16.72 8.51
N LYS A 86 0.47 -16.36 8.97
CA LYS A 86 -0.51 -17.33 9.49
C LYS A 86 -1.05 -18.24 8.41
N LEU A 87 -1.34 -17.72 7.22
CA LEU A 87 -1.82 -18.53 6.09
C LEU A 87 -0.75 -19.51 5.64
N ALA A 88 0.51 -19.09 5.57
CA ALA A 88 1.65 -19.96 5.28
C ALA A 88 1.82 -21.06 6.35
N ALA A 89 1.72 -20.70 7.64
CA ALA A 89 1.77 -21.66 8.74
C ALA A 89 0.60 -22.66 8.70
N ALA A 90 -0.63 -22.19 8.43
CA ALA A 90 -1.82 -23.03 8.31
C ALA A 90 -1.72 -24.02 7.13
N LYS A 91 -1.20 -23.58 5.97
CA LYS A 91 -0.90 -24.46 4.82
C LYS A 91 0.11 -25.54 5.18
N LYS A 92 1.23 -25.18 5.83
CA LYS A 92 2.25 -26.15 6.29
C LYS A 92 1.68 -27.16 7.31
N ALA A 93 0.81 -26.70 8.22
CA ALA A 93 0.15 -27.56 9.20
C ALA A 93 -0.86 -28.53 8.56
N ALA A 94 -1.60 -28.10 7.53
CA ALA A 94 -2.55 -28.96 6.80
C ALA A 94 -1.85 -30.13 6.10
N VAL A 95 -0.76 -29.86 5.36
CA VAL A 95 0.05 -30.88 4.68
C VAL A 95 0.59 -31.92 5.68
N LYS A 96 1.14 -31.47 6.82
CA LYS A 96 1.65 -32.37 7.88
C LYS A 96 0.54 -33.18 8.59
N LYS A 97 -0.72 -32.78 8.47
CA LYS A 97 -1.87 -33.52 9.02
C LYS A 97 -2.41 -34.55 8.04
N GLN A 98 -2.39 -34.27 6.73
CA GLN A 98 -2.73 -35.25 5.69
C GLN A 98 -1.72 -36.40 5.63
N SER A 99 -0.41 -36.12 5.70
CA SER A 99 0.62 -37.18 5.75
C SER A 99 0.58 -38.05 7.02
N ARG A 100 -0.08 -37.60 8.09
CA ARG A 100 -0.34 -38.40 9.30
C ARG A 100 -1.67 -39.15 9.30
N ALA A 101 -2.61 -38.79 8.41
CA ALA A 101 -3.91 -39.48 8.30
C ALA A 101 -3.79 -40.79 7.50
N ALA A 102 -2.90 -40.85 6.51
CA ALA A 102 -2.65 -42.05 5.71
C ALA A 102 -1.98 -43.21 6.49
N GLY A 103 -1.41 -42.94 7.67
CA GLY A 103 -0.69 -43.94 8.48
C GLY A 103 -1.45 -44.45 9.71
N LYS A 104 -2.77 -44.21 9.84
CA LYS A 104 -3.51 -44.58 11.06
C LYS A 104 -4.95 -45.07 10.83
N SER A 105 -5.17 -45.87 9.79
CA SER A 105 -6.36 -46.71 9.63
C SER A 105 -6.20 -48.03 10.41
N GLY A 106 -6.10 -47.95 11.74
CA GLY A 106 -5.92 -49.09 12.62
C GLY A 106 -6.18 -48.78 14.09
N ALA A 107 -6.97 -49.64 14.75
CA ALA A 107 -7.35 -49.66 16.16
C ALA A 107 -8.48 -48.72 16.66
N LYS A 108 -9.65 -49.35 16.85
CA LYS A 108 -10.56 -49.30 18.02
C LYS A 108 -11.27 -47.98 18.43
N LYS A 109 -12.51 -47.86 17.93
CA LYS A 109 -13.78 -47.98 18.71
C LYS A 109 -13.65 -47.92 20.25
N GLY A 110 -14.31 -46.94 20.91
CA GLY A 110 -14.62 -47.04 22.35
C GLY A 110 -15.08 -45.74 23.06
N ALA A 111 -16.24 -45.84 23.76
CA ALA A 111 -16.70 -45.04 24.91
C ALA A 111 -17.13 -43.56 24.76
N THR A 112 -18.41 -43.35 25.06
CA THR A 112 -19.13 -42.09 25.37
C THR A 112 -19.03 -41.73 26.87
N LYS A 113 -19.13 -40.43 27.24
CA LYS A 113 -20.17 -39.86 28.15
C LYS A 113 -19.95 -38.38 28.54
N ASN A 114 -21.02 -37.80 29.11
CA ASN A 114 -21.27 -36.39 29.42
C ASN A 114 -20.57 -35.81 30.67
N GLY A 115 -20.51 -34.47 30.72
CA GLY A 115 -20.48 -33.60 31.91
C GLY A 115 -20.20 -32.16 31.45
N LYS A 116 -21.17 -31.23 31.32
CA LYS A 116 -22.17 -30.61 32.23
C LYS A 116 -21.54 -29.62 33.23
N ALA A 117 -22.26 -28.50 33.43
CA ALA A 117 -22.00 -27.34 34.31
C ALA A 117 -20.98 -26.30 33.81
N ALA A 118 -21.01 -25.02 34.19
CA ALA A 118 -22.08 -24.10 34.64
C ALA A 118 -21.47 -22.67 34.78
N GLY A 119 -22.31 -21.64 34.98
CA GLY A 119 -21.87 -20.26 35.34
C GLY A 119 -21.65 -19.34 34.13
N ALA A 120 -22.42 -18.28 33.83
CA ALA A 120 -23.17 -17.26 34.58
C ALA A 120 -22.44 -15.89 34.63
N ASN A 121 -23.18 -14.85 34.23
CA ASN A 121 -23.06 -13.41 34.52
C ASN A 121 -21.68 -12.74 34.63
N SER A 122 -21.47 -11.68 33.84
CA SER A 122 -21.78 -10.29 34.28
C SER A 122 -21.52 -9.25 33.19
N THR A 123 -22.36 -8.21 33.14
CA THR A 123 -22.23 -7.02 32.27
C THR A 123 -21.91 -5.75 33.12
N PRO A 124 -21.84 -4.50 32.61
CA PRO A 124 -20.81 -3.52 33.01
C PRO A 124 -21.30 -2.51 34.08
N PRO A 125 -20.46 -1.54 34.50
CA PRO A 125 -20.37 -0.23 33.81
C PRO A 125 -18.89 0.15 33.50
N ALA A 126 -18.41 1.38 33.23
CA ALA A 126 -18.96 2.74 33.29
C ALA A 126 -18.25 3.73 32.31
N ARG A 127 -18.46 5.04 32.54
CA ARG A 127 -17.71 6.24 32.06
C ARG A 127 -17.57 7.19 33.27
N PRO A 128 -16.58 8.11 33.32
CA PRO A 128 -16.74 9.50 32.82
C PRO A 128 -15.59 9.90 31.85
N THR A 129 -15.68 10.82 30.90
CA THR A 129 -16.10 12.26 30.88
C THR A 129 -15.02 13.23 31.41
N VAL A 130 -14.98 14.46 30.86
CA VAL A 130 -13.99 15.58 30.97
C VAL A 130 -13.01 15.58 29.77
N LEU A 131 -13.12 16.39 28.71
CA LEU A 131 -13.49 17.80 28.51
C LEU A 131 -12.44 18.80 29.03
N VAL A 132 -11.60 19.36 28.14
CA VAL A 132 -11.08 20.76 28.16
C VAL A 132 -10.06 20.99 27.03
N VAL A 133 -10.32 22.06 26.26
CA VAL A 133 -9.54 22.77 25.21
C VAL A 133 -10.25 24.16 25.12
N PRO A 134 -9.63 25.33 24.77
CA PRO A 134 -8.22 25.68 24.50
C PRO A 134 -7.70 26.91 25.34
N SER A 135 -6.41 27.23 25.19
CA SER A 135 -5.80 28.59 25.03
C SER A 135 -4.27 28.48 25.24
N GLY A 136 -3.38 29.33 24.69
CA GLY A 136 -3.57 30.46 23.77
C GLY A 136 -2.74 31.68 24.16
N VAL A 137 -1.53 31.85 23.60
CA VAL A 137 -0.70 33.07 23.43
C VAL A 137 0.45 32.68 22.46
N SER A 138 0.96 33.42 21.47
CA SER A 138 1.10 34.85 21.10
C SER A 138 2.56 35.32 21.19
N ASN A 139 2.91 36.36 20.40
CA ASN A 139 4.20 37.07 20.30
C ASN A 139 5.37 36.36 19.56
N GLU A 140 6.24 37.05 18.78
CA GLU A 140 6.18 38.43 18.24
C GLU A 140 7.06 38.58 16.97
N GLU A 141 7.18 39.81 16.48
CA GLU A 141 7.82 40.35 15.27
C GLU A 141 9.29 39.97 14.98
N ALA A 142 9.68 40.09 13.70
CA ALA A 142 10.75 41.00 13.26
C ALA A 142 10.71 41.20 11.72
N GLU A 143 11.23 42.33 11.25
CA GLU A 143 11.01 42.88 9.90
C GLU A 143 12.05 42.50 8.82
N THR A 144 11.91 43.18 7.66
CA THR A 144 12.90 43.48 6.59
C THR A 144 13.08 42.47 5.43
N SER A 145 13.44 42.91 4.21
CA SER A 145 13.03 44.11 3.42
C SER A 145 13.46 43.91 1.93
N ILE A 146 13.00 44.82 1.06
CA ILE A 146 13.49 45.17 -0.31
C ILE A 146 13.44 44.16 -1.50
N HIS A 147 12.93 44.71 -2.60
CA HIS A 147 13.38 44.61 -4.01
C HIS A 147 12.77 43.60 -5.00
N ALA A 148 12.04 44.16 -5.97
CA ALA A 148 11.86 43.69 -7.36
C ALA A 148 12.59 44.71 -8.29
N PRO A 149 13.06 44.37 -9.52
CA PRO A 149 12.15 43.98 -10.62
C PRO A 149 12.68 42.98 -11.71
N ALA A 150 11.71 42.39 -12.42
CA ALA A 150 11.60 42.05 -13.86
C ALA A 150 12.65 41.18 -14.66
N PRO A 151 12.22 40.45 -15.72
CA PRO A 151 13.01 39.49 -16.54
C PRO A 151 13.38 40.05 -17.95
N PRO A 152 14.22 39.39 -18.80
CA PRO A 152 13.89 38.18 -19.60
C PRO A 152 15.06 37.14 -19.56
N ALA A 153 15.20 36.03 -20.33
CA ALA A 153 14.74 35.64 -21.66
C ALA A 153 14.70 34.10 -21.86
N ALA A 154 14.48 33.64 -23.11
CA ALA A 154 14.13 32.26 -23.46
C ALA A 154 15.30 31.35 -23.92
N SER A 155 15.10 30.03 -23.79
CA SER A 155 15.46 28.95 -24.75
C SER A 155 14.97 27.61 -24.16
N ARG A 156 14.08 26.85 -24.81
CA ARG A 156 14.21 26.01 -26.01
C ARG A 156 15.03 24.73 -25.80
N ASP A 157 14.48 23.65 -26.37
CA ASP A 157 14.96 22.29 -26.56
C ASP A 157 16.34 21.86 -26.07
N SER A 158 16.34 20.71 -25.38
CA SER A 158 17.41 19.72 -25.52
C SER A 158 16.84 18.33 -25.26
N ALA A 159 16.52 17.62 -26.35
CA ALA A 159 16.30 16.18 -26.32
C ALA A 159 17.53 15.49 -25.71
N ARG A 160 17.33 14.68 -24.66
CA ARG A 160 18.42 13.87 -24.08
C ARG A 160 18.41 12.49 -24.71
N ALA A 161 19.54 12.13 -25.30
CA ALA A 161 19.74 10.94 -26.13
C ALA A 161 19.36 9.61 -25.45
N PRO A 162 18.93 8.59 -26.23
CA PRO A 162 18.73 7.24 -25.74
C PRO A 162 20.05 6.60 -25.30
N VAL A 163 19.99 5.83 -24.22
CA VAL A 163 21.11 4.99 -23.73
C VAL A 163 21.21 3.77 -24.65
N PRO A 164 22.42 3.31 -25.07
CA PRO A 164 22.55 2.17 -25.96
C PRO A 164 21.94 0.89 -25.36
N ALA A 165 21.19 0.16 -26.18
CA ALA A 165 20.51 -1.06 -25.77
C ALA A 165 21.48 -2.27 -25.81
N PRO A 166 21.43 -3.18 -24.82
CA PRO A 166 21.99 -4.51 -25.00
C PRO A 166 21.12 -5.28 -26.01
N ALA A 167 21.77 -5.83 -27.03
CA ALA A 167 21.16 -6.82 -27.92
C ALA A 167 20.82 -8.06 -27.10
N GLY A 168 19.52 -8.24 -26.81
CA GLY A 168 19.03 -9.46 -26.16
C GLY A 168 18.90 -10.55 -27.21
N THR A 169 19.39 -11.74 -26.91
CA THR A 169 19.14 -12.93 -27.74
C THR A 169 17.63 -13.19 -27.85
N ALA A 170 17.17 -13.83 -28.93
CA ALA A 170 15.74 -14.06 -29.15
C ALA A 170 15.06 -14.82 -27.97
N GLU A 171 15.81 -15.66 -27.26
CA GLU A 171 15.36 -16.36 -26.05
C GLU A 171 15.02 -15.40 -24.89
N ASP A 172 15.75 -14.29 -24.72
CA ASP A 172 15.41 -13.25 -23.73
C ASP A 172 14.00 -12.70 -24.01
N LEU A 173 13.71 -12.37 -25.27
CA LEU A 173 12.41 -11.84 -25.71
C LEU A 173 11.25 -12.82 -25.44
N SER A 174 11.48 -14.13 -25.54
CA SER A 174 10.51 -15.17 -25.23
C SER A 174 10.06 -15.16 -23.77
N THR A 175 10.95 -14.81 -22.84
CA THR A 175 10.60 -14.73 -21.39
C THR A 175 9.79 -13.48 -21.05
N LEU A 176 9.92 -12.40 -21.83
CA LEU A 176 9.30 -11.11 -21.53
C LEU A 176 7.77 -11.14 -21.64
N THR A 177 7.12 -10.36 -20.78
CA THR A 177 5.68 -10.07 -20.86
C THR A 177 5.37 -9.11 -22.01
N VAL A 178 4.13 -9.12 -22.50
CA VAL A 178 3.65 -8.18 -23.54
C VAL A 178 3.90 -6.71 -23.14
N VAL A 179 3.82 -6.37 -21.85
CA VAL A 179 4.07 -5.01 -21.36
C VAL A 179 5.55 -4.64 -21.48
N GLN A 180 6.47 -5.55 -21.15
CA GLN A 180 7.91 -5.35 -21.30
C GLN A 180 8.31 -5.25 -22.77
N LEU A 181 7.78 -6.11 -23.64
CA LEU A 181 8.00 -6.04 -25.09
C LEU A 181 7.51 -4.69 -25.67
N ARG A 182 6.34 -4.20 -25.25
CA ARG A 182 5.82 -2.86 -25.61
C ARG A 182 6.61 -1.69 -25.00
N ALA A 183 7.39 -1.92 -23.95
CA ALA A 183 8.32 -0.93 -23.43
C ALA A 183 9.62 -0.92 -24.26
N ARG A 184 10.16 -2.09 -24.59
CA ARG A 184 11.35 -2.25 -25.46
C ARG A 184 11.09 -1.70 -26.87
N ALA A 185 9.92 -1.97 -27.46
CA ALA A 185 9.52 -1.42 -28.76
C ALA A 185 9.44 0.12 -28.77
N ARG A 186 8.98 0.73 -27.65
CA ARG A 186 8.99 2.19 -27.46
C ARG A 186 10.41 2.75 -27.33
N ALA A 187 11.28 2.05 -26.60
CA ALA A 187 12.68 2.45 -26.43
C ALA A 187 13.48 2.35 -27.75
N ALA A 188 13.13 1.38 -28.60
CA ALA A 188 13.64 1.24 -29.96
C ALA A 188 12.98 2.20 -30.99
N GLY A 189 12.06 3.06 -30.55
CA GLY A 189 11.44 4.08 -31.41
C GLY A 189 10.30 3.60 -32.33
N HIS A 190 9.88 2.33 -32.24
CA HIS A 190 8.72 1.87 -33.02
C HIS A 190 7.41 2.51 -32.54
N ALA A 191 6.50 2.76 -33.47
CA ALA A 191 5.13 3.21 -33.21
C ALA A 191 4.10 2.17 -33.68
N GLY A 192 2.80 2.38 -33.41
CA GLY A 192 1.70 1.54 -33.94
C GLY A 192 1.55 0.14 -33.32
N PHE A 193 2.57 -0.37 -32.61
CA PHE A 193 2.63 -1.73 -32.04
C PHE A 193 1.54 -2.06 -30.99
N SER A 194 0.70 -1.12 -30.59
CA SER A 194 -0.36 -1.31 -29.58
C SER A 194 -1.35 -2.45 -29.91
N ARG A 195 -1.53 -2.73 -31.21
CA ARG A 195 -2.39 -3.83 -31.71
C ARG A 195 -1.65 -5.17 -31.85
N TYR A 196 -0.32 -5.19 -31.69
CA TYR A 196 0.49 -6.38 -31.95
C TYR A 196 0.34 -7.41 -30.82
N THR A 197 0.32 -8.68 -31.23
CA THR A 197 0.38 -9.86 -30.35
C THR A 197 1.78 -10.05 -29.79
N LYS A 198 1.96 -10.97 -28.81
CA LYS A 198 3.29 -11.25 -28.24
C LYS A 198 4.31 -11.65 -29.32
N ALA A 199 3.94 -12.57 -30.21
CA ALA A 199 4.81 -13.04 -31.28
C ALA A 199 5.17 -11.92 -32.28
N GLN A 200 4.21 -11.07 -32.65
CA GLN A 200 4.47 -9.92 -33.53
C GLN A 200 5.39 -8.88 -32.89
N LEU A 201 5.29 -8.66 -31.57
CA LEU A 201 6.20 -7.79 -30.84
C LEU A 201 7.62 -8.37 -30.75
N MET A 202 7.76 -9.69 -30.63
CA MET A 202 9.06 -10.36 -30.66
C MET A 202 9.69 -10.27 -32.05
N ALA A 203 8.94 -10.59 -33.12
CA ALA A 203 9.41 -10.47 -34.50
C ALA A 203 9.86 -9.05 -34.85
N LEU A 204 9.11 -8.03 -34.42
CA LEU A 204 9.48 -6.61 -34.60
C LEU A 204 10.81 -6.25 -33.90
N LEU A 205 11.11 -6.86 -32.76
CA LEU A 205 12.30 -6.60 -31.94
C LEU A 205 13.51 -7.47 -32.30
N SER A 206 13.32 -8.45 -33.19
CA SER A 206 14.37 -9.30 -33.75
C SER A 206 14.74 -8.91 -35.20
N SER A 207 14.20 -7.79 -35.70
CA SER A 207 14.46 -7.22 -37.02
C SER A 207 15.35 -5.99 -36.94
#